data_AF-A0A3S5BVU7-F1
#
_entry.id   AF-A0A3S5BVU7-F1
#
_cell.length_a   1.000
_cell.length_b   1.000
_cell.length_c   1.000
_cell.angle_alpha   90.00
_cell.angle_beta   90.00
_cell.angle_gamma   90.00
#
_symmetry.space_group_name_H-M   'P 1'
#
loop_
_entity.id
_entity.type
_entity.pdbx_description
1 polymer ?
#
loop_
_entity_poly.entity_id
_entity_poly.type
_entity_poly.pdbx_seq_one_letter_code
_entity_poly.pdbx_strand_id
1 'polypeptide(L)'
;MRTISTKVRLRAHNEVQVTNAYLAQADTGFALVVDVINNTSKTIEAIKLEVMFINAFDKLIFDETVFRHDYPDLKIPPKTLSYLPNWILDERHHTARGVRIRIAEVHFDDATRKYYDGKDEHYQTVPIIPTEKMEKLQKLFGPDFYTYGGRYNPYWRCICGFTNGEDDENCRFCHRSRDFILSAMTERQVNKKLYKMYISRDRDLAQRASETLHTMPIRPLTEIDTERGLLADEKPVPKRRRILVFLAIALGIVFFSFFSFRIYHKIHISRNYKRAQDLIAMGRYEEAESIYATLPPTVDNVDMALKHEELASLKTSEANYKKGLELSRAGDWIPAYAYYMKVEPADHQNYLNAEAMMQTITRRIVREAETDAAQGDEVAAEQKLRALLANDPENRDVREALANLFPTS
;
A
#
# COMPACT_ATOMS: atom_id res chain seq x y z
N MET A 1 28.36 -10.55 -28.89
CA MET A 1 29.07 -11.39 -27.89
C MET A 1 28.40 -11.20 -26.53
N ARG A 2 28.53 -12.14 -25.58
CA ARG A 2 27.86 -12.07 -24.27
C ARG A 2 28.85 -12.24 -23.12
N THR A 3 28.73 -11.47 -22.05
CA THR A 3 29.43 -11.74 -20.78
C THR A 3 28.68 -12.78 -19.96
N ILE A 4 29.38 -13.47 -19.08
CA ILE A 4 28.85 -14.38 -18.08
C ILE A 4 28.94 -13.74 -16.69
N SER A 5 28.19 -14.27 -15.71
CA SER A 5 28.23 -13.75 -14.35
C SER A 5 29.64 -13.78 -13.74
N THR A 6 30.07 -12.64 -13.23
CA THR A 6 31.33 -12.50 -12.52
C THR A 6 31.29 -13.18 -11.16
N LYS A 7 32.44 -13.71 -10.73
CA LYS A 7 32.64 -14.21 -9.37
C LYS A 7 33.51 -13.24 -8.58
N VAL A 8 32.96 -12.62 -7.56
CA VAL A 8 33.72 -11.79 -6.63
C VAL A 8 34.18 -12.67 -5.48
N ARG A 9 35.46 -12.58 -5.11
CA ARG A 9 35.99 -13.22 -3.91
C ARG A 9 36.08 -12.18 -2.80
N LEU A 10 35.47 -12.46 -1.66
CA LEU A 10 35.51 -11.60 -0.48
C LEU A 10 35.27 -12.40 0.80
N ARG A 11 35.58 -11.78 1.94
CA ARG A 11 35.13 -12.21 3.26
C ARG A 11 34.11 -11.21 3.79
N ALA A 12 33.07 -11.68 4.50
CA ALA A 12 32.03 -10.78 5.01
C ALA A 12 32.55 -9.67 5.91
N HIS A 13 33.66 -9.86 6.64
CA HIS A 13 34.24 -8.81 7.49
C HIS A 13 34.96 -7.71 6.71
N ASN A 14 35.24 -7.90 5.41
CA ASN A 14 35.81 -6.86 4.57
C ASN A 14 34.83 -5.69 4.53
N GLU A 15 35.31 -4.49 4.89
CA GLU A 15 34.48 -3.27 4.91
C GLU A 15 34.51 -2.56 3.56
N VAL A 16 35.53 -2.84 2.73
CA VAL A 16 35.57 -2.43 1.33
C VAL A 16 35.31 -3.68 0.50
N GLN A 17 34.34 -3.63 -0.41
CA GLN A 17 33.90 -4.81 -1.16
C GLN A 17 33.66 -4.43 -2.62
N VAL A 18 34.07 -5.31 -3.54
CA VAL A 18 33.59 -5.26 -4.93
C VAL A 18 32.14 -5.74 -4.93
N THR A 19 31.22 -4.91 -5.39
CA THR A 19 29.79 -5.24 -5.46
C THR A 19 29.40 -5.77 -6.83
N ASN A 20 30.08 -5.31 -7.87
CA ASN A 20 29.88 -5.75 -9.24
C ASN A 20 31.18 -5.62 -10.02
N ALA A 21 31.37 -6.50 -11.00
CA ALA A 21 32.35 -6.28 -12.05
C ALA A 21 31.92 -7.00 -13.32
N TYR A 22 32.21 -6.44 -14.48
CA TYR A 22 31.87 -7.07 -15.76
C TYR A 22 32.72 -6.50 -16.90
N LEU A 23 32.75 -7.22 -18.02
CA LEU A 23 33.46 -6.78 -19.22
C LEU A 23 32.55 -5.91 -20.10
N ALA A 24 33.09 -4.78 -20.53
CA ALA A 24 32.47 -3.86 -21.49
C ALA A 24 33.31 -3.80 -22.77
N GLN A 25 32.68 -3.41 -23.88
CA GLN A 25 33.33 -3.21 -25.16
C GLN A 25 34.02 -1.85 -25.18
N ALA A 26 35.35 -1.85 -25.37
CA ALA A 26 36.15 -0.67 -25.62
C ALA A 26 36.59 -0.64 -27.10
N ASP A 27 37.12 0.49 -27.56
CA ASP A 27 37.50 0.68 -28.97
C ASP A 27 38.54 -0.34 -29.44
N THR A 28 39.49 -0.70 -28.57
CA THR A 28 40.61 -1.61 -28.87
C THR A 28 40.46 -3.01 -28.27
N GLY A 29 39.30 -3.34 -27.69
CA GLY A 29 39.10 -4.64 -27.03
C GLY A 29 38.04 -4.59 -25.93
N PHE A 30 38.41 -5.00 -24.72
CA PHE A 30 37.51 -4.96 -23.57
C PHE A 30 38.01 -3.99 -22.51
N ALA A 31 37.07 -3.47 -21.72
CA ALA A 31 37.36 -2.81 -20.47
C ALA A 31 36.76 -3.61 -19.31
N LEU A 32 37.50 -3.72 -18.21
CA LEU A 32 36.95 -4.20 -16.95
C LEU A 32 36.32 -3.03 -16.21
N VAL A 33 35.02 -3.18 -15.94
CA VAL A 33 34.22 -2.24 -15.19
C VAL A 33 34.03 -2.78 -13.78
N VAL A 34 34.30 -1.98 -12.75
CA VAL A 34 34.27 -2.42 -11.35
C VAL A 34 33.56 -1.41 -10.47
N ASP A 35 32.71 -1.93 -9.59
CA ASP A 35 31.93 -1.15 -8.63
C ASP A 35 32.31 -1.60 -7.22
N VAL A 36 32.50 -0.63 -6.34
CA VAL A 36 32.97 -0.87 -4.97
C VAL A 36 32.11 -0.14 -3.95
N ILE A 37 31.93 -0.76 -2.79
CA ILE A 37 31.41 -0.10 -1.60
C ILE A 37 32.55 0.19 -0.64
N ASN A 38 32.59 1.41 -0.13
CA ASN A 38 33.37 1.81 1.02
C ASN A 38 32.48 1.86 2.27
N ASN A 39 32.44 0.79 3.08
CA ASN A 39 31.72 0.80 4.35
C ASN A 39 32.60 1.25 5.54
N THR A 40 33.74 1.89 5.30
CA THR A 40 34.60 2.41 6.38
C THR A 40 34.17 3.84 6.78
N SER A 41 34.89 4.42 7.74
CA SER A 41 34.78 5.83 8.11
C SER A 41 35.82 6.73 7.42
N LYS A 42 36.63 6.18 6.49
CA LYS A 42 37.79 6.85 5.87
C LYS A 42 37.62 6.96 4.36
N THR A 43 38.27 7.95 3.75
CA THR A 43 38.31 8.07 2.29
C THR A 43 39.31 7.08 1.73
N ILE A 44 38.97 6.38 0.66
CA ILE A 44 39.91 5.49 -0.03
C ILE A 44 40.64 6.30 -1.10
N GLU A 45 41.97 6.25 -1.05
CA GLU A 45 42.89 6.90 -2.00
C GLU A 45 43.49 5.93 -3.02
N ALA A 46 43.57 4.64 -2.70
CA ALA A 46 43.97 3.63 -3.67
C ALA A 46 43.37 2.26 -3.39
N ILE A 47 43.12 1.49 -4.44
CA ILE A 47 42.70 0.09 -4.37
C ILE A 47 43.56 -0.74 -5.33
N LYS A 48 44.05 -1.88 -4.85
CA LYS A 48 44.70 -2.89 -5.69
C LYS A 48 43.80 -4.10 -5.86
N LEU A 49 43.55 -4.48 -7.11
CA LEU A 49 42.73 -5.63 -7.46
C LEU A 49 43.60 -6.78 -7.96
N GLU A 50 43.14 -7.99 -7.66
CA GLU A 50 43.62 -9.21 -8.30
C GLU A 50 42.49 -9.80 -9.16
N VAL A 51 42.78 -10.01 -10.44
CA VAL A 51 41.81 -10.41 -11.46
C VAL A 51 42.33 -11.62 -12.22
N MET A 52 41.46 -12.62 -12.37
CA MET A 52 41.65 -13.72 -13.31
C MET A 52 40.50 -13.68 -14.31
N PHE A 53 40.78 -14.00 -15.57
CA PHE A 53 39.77 -13.96 -16.62
C PHE A 53 39.24 -15.37 -16.90
N ILE A 54 37.97 -15.46 -17.28
CA ILE A 54 37.31 -16.71 -17.67
C ILE A 54 36.68 -16.57 -19.06
N ASN A 55 36.67 -17.67 -19.82
CA ASN A 55 36.02 -17.73 -21.13
C ASN A 55 34.52 -18.04 -21.05
N ALA A 56 33.87 -18.24 -22.20
CA ALA A 56 32.43 -18.53 -22.30
C ALA A 56 31.98 -19.80 -21.55
N PHE A 57 32.91 -20.70 -21.24
CA PHE A 57 32.67 -21.99 -20.59
C PHE A 57 33.07 -21.98 -19.11
N ASP A 58 33.24 -20.80 -18.49
CA ASP A 58 33.68 -20.62 -17.08
C ASP A 58 35.05 -21.25 -16.78
N LYS A 59 35.88 -21.47 -17.81
CA LYS A 59 37.27 -21.90 -17.67
C LYS A 59 38.20 -20.71 -17.60
N LEU A 60 39.19 -20.77 -16.71
CA LEU A 60 40.25 -19.77 -16.61
C LEU A 60 41.01 -19.68 -17.95
N ILE A 61 41.33 -18.45 -18.34
CA ILE A 61 42.24 -18.17 -19.45
C ILE A 61 43.58 -17.68 -18.90
N PHE A 62 44.67 -17.89 -19.64
CA PHE A 62 46.05 -17.60 -19.23
C PHE A 62 46.59 -18.46 -18.09
N ASP A 63 46.29 -19.76 -18.08
CA ASP A 63 46.89 -20.73 -17.14
C ASP A 63 46.82 -20.29 -15.67
N GLU A 64 45.65 -19.78 -15.27
CA GLU A 64 45.38 -19.28 -13.92
C GLU A 64 46.22 -18.06 -13.49
N THR A 65 46.78 -17.32 -14.45
CA THR A 65 47.52 -16.08 -14.18
C THR A 65 46.63 -15.06 -13.46
N VAL A 66 47.15 -14.53 -12.35
CA VAL A 66 46.52 -13.45 -11.58
C VAL A 66 47.09 -12.13 -12.05
N PHE A 67 46.25 -11.32 -12.70
CA PHE A 67 46.61 -9.97 -13.10
C PHE A 67 46.37 -9.01 -11.93
N ARG A 68 47.35 -8.15 -11.66
CA ARG A 68 47.25 -7.11 -10.63
C ARG A 68 47.05 -5.76 -11.30
N HIS A 69 46.11 -4.99 -10.77
CA HIS A 69 45.88 -3.64 -11.23
C HIS A 69 45.70 -2.69 -10.04
N ASP A 70 46.42 -1.58 -10.12
CA ASP A 70 46.45 -0.55 -9.10
C ASP A 70 45.64 0.64 -9.59
N TYR A 71 44.68 1.06 -8.78
CA TYR A 71 43.95 2.32 -8.97
C TYR A 71 44.50 3.35 -7.99
N PRO A 72 45.49 4.18 -8.39
CA PRO A 72 45.97 5.29 -7.57
C PRO A 72 45.02 6.50 -7.65
N ASP A 73 45.27 7.49 -6.80
CA ASP A 73 44.63 8.82 -6.82
C ASP A 73 43.09 8.80 -6.80
N LEU A 74 42.52 7.79 -6.15
CA LEU A 74 41.08 7.71 -5.91
C LEU A 74 40.64 8.73 -4.85
N LYS A 75 39.35 9.06 -4.85
CA LYS A 75 38.70 9.89 -3.83
C LYS A 75 37.34 9.33 -3.46
N ILE A 76 37.32 8.06 -3.03
CA ILE A 76 36.06 7.36 -2.72
C ILE A 76 35.67 7.68 -1.27
N PRO A 77 34.60 8.45 -1.02
CA PRO A 77 34.24 8.88 0.33
C PRO A 77 33.82 7.71 1.24
N PRO A 78 33.81 7.92 2.56
CA PRO A 78 33.21 6.97 3.49
C PRO A 78 31.73 6.71 3.19
N LYS A 79 31.28 5.48 3.42
CA LYS A 79 29.86 5.08 3.34
C LYS A 79 29.21 5.31 1.97
N THR A 80 29.96 5.10 0.89
CA THR A 80 29.44 5.24 -0.49
C THR A 80 29.57 3.95 -1.29
N LEU A 81 28.70 3.82 -2.29
CA LEU A 81 28.92 2.98 -3.47
C LEU A 81 29.57 3.87 -4.53
N SER A 82 30.61 3.39 -5.20
CA SER A 82 31.38 4.17 -6.16
C SER A 82 31.89 3.31 -7.31
N TYR A 83 32.14 3.97 -8.43
CA TYR A 83 32.59 3.35 -9.68
C TYR A 83 34.08 3.59 -9.83
N LEU A 84 34.86 2.52 -10.01
CA LEU A 84 36.29 2.66 -10.31
C LEU A 84 36.49 3.12 -11.76
N PRO A 85 37.61 3.81 -12.06
CA PRO A 85 38.03 4.04 -13.43
C PRO A 85 38.07 2.72 -14.23
N ASN A 86 37.75 2.79 -15.52
CA ASN A 86 37.72 1.60 -16.37
C ASN A 86 39.15 1.10 -16.63
N TRP A 87 39.40 -0.20 -16.43
CA TRP A 87 40.67 -0.80 -16.79
C TRP A 87 40.61 -1.34 -18.22
N ILE A 88 41.26 -0.64 -19.16
CA ILE A 88 41.37 -1.06 -20.56
C ILE A 88 42.27 -2.29 -20.65
N LEU A 89 41.74 -3.36 -21.22
CA LEU A 89 42.44 -4.64 -21.40
C LEU A 89 43.04 -4.71 -22.80
N ASP A 90 44.23 -5.29 -22.89
CA ASP A 90 44.89 -5.52 -24.18
C ASP A 90 44.20 -6.65 -25.00
N GLU A 91 44.56 -6.74 -26.27
CA GLU A 91 43.96 -7.66 -27.25
C GLU A 91 44.01 -9.14 -26.85
N ARG A 92 44.93 -9.55 -25.95
CA ARG A 92 45.02 -10.95 -25.50
C ARG A 92 43.74 -11.40 -24.79
N HIS A 93 42.96 -10.46 -24.25
CA HIS A 93 41.73 -10.71 -23.51
C HIS A 93 40.49 -10.89 -24.40
N HIS A 94 40.61 -10.91 -25.73
CA HIS A 94 39.47 -11.00 -26.67
C HIS A 94 38.55 -12.23 -26.48
N THR A 95 39.05 -13.31 -25.87
CA THR A 95 38.25 -14.51 -25.52
C THR A 95 37.60 -14.45 -24.13
N ALA A 96 37.92 -13.45 -23.31
CA ALA A 96 37.36 -13.28 -21.98
C ALA A 96 35.85 -13.02 -22.05
N ARG A 97 35.09 -13.63 -21.14
CA ARG A 97 33.63 -13.48 -21.01
C ARG A 97 33.20 -13.16 -19.59
N GLY A 98 34.06 -13.32 -18.60
CA GLY A 98 33.83 -12.89 -17.23
C GLY A 98 35.13 -12.79 -16.47
N VAL A 99 35.04 -12.45 -15.19
CA VAL A 99 36.21 -12.35 -14.31
C VAL A 99 35.97 -13.04 -12.97
N ARG A 100 37.08 -13.42 -12.34
CA ARG A 100 37.19 -13.71 -10.91
C ARG A 100 38.01 -12.59 -10.30
N ILE A 101 37.41 -11.83 -9.38
CA ILE A 101 37.99 -10.58 -8.89
C ILE A 101 37.98 -10.50 -7.37
N ARG A 102 39.03 -9.92 -6.80
CA ARG A 102 39.11 -9.58 -5.37
C ARG A 102 39.88 -8.29 -5.15
N ILE A 103 39.69 -7.69 -3.99
CA ILE A 103 40.54 -6.61 -3.49
C ILE A 103 41.72 -7.25 -2.75
N ALA A 104 42.95 -6.88 -3.09
CA ALA A 104 44.14 -7.34 -2.39
C ALA A 104 44.60 -6.33 -1.33
N GLU A 105 44.49 -5.03 -1.64
CA GLU A 105 44.98 -3.95 -0.78
C GLU A 105 44.11 -2.70 -0.95
N VAL A 106 43.89 -1.97 0.15
CA VAL A 106 43.21 -0.66 0.17
C VAL A 106 44.06 0.35 0.95
N HIS A 107 44.25 1.55 0.40
CA HIS A 107 44.93 2.68 1.06
C HIS A 107 43.92 3.77 1.40
N PHE A 108 44.04 4.32 2.59
CA PHE A 108 43.17 5.40 3.08
C PHE A 108 43.91 6.73 3.21
N ASP A 109 43.13 7.81 3.28
CA ASP A 109 43.57 9.20 3.44
C ASP A 109 44.39 9.48 4.71
N ASP A 110 44.27 8.64 5.74
CA ASP A 110 45.08 8.71 6.96
C ASP A 110 46.37 7.88 6.90
N ALA A 111 46.80 7.53 5.69
CA ALA A 111 47.94 6.67 5.38
C ALA A 111 47.82 5.21 5.87
N THR A 112 46.69 4.82 6.46
CA THR A 112 46.49 3.40 6.84
C THR A 112 46.28 2.53 5.62
N ARG A 113 46.77 1.30 5.70
CA ARG A 113 46.64 0.28 4.65
C ARG A 113 45.95 -0.95 5.21
N LYS A 114 45.04 -1.53 4.44
CA LYS A 114 44.37 -2.78 4.78
C LYS A 114 44.65 -3.81 3.70
N TYR A 115 45.24 -4.93 4.13
CA TYR A 115 45.56 -6.07 3.28
C TYR A 115 44.49 -7.13 3.45
N TYR A 116 43.95 -7.64 2.35
CA TYR A 116 42.94 -8.70 2.37
C TYR A 116 43.58 -10.02 2.00
N ASP A 117 43.57 -10.95 2.96
CA ASP A 117 44.05 -12.31 2.78
C ASP A 117 43.01 -13.13 2.01
N GLY A 118 43.39 -13.62 0.83
CA GLY A 118 42.53 -14.44 -0.02
C GLY A 118 42.22 -15.82 0.55
N LYS A 119 42.95 -16.34 1.55
CA LYS A 119 42.76 -17.70 2.09
C LYS A 119 41.37 -17.92 2.70
N ASP A 120 40.83 -16.89 3.36
CA ASP A 120 39.54 -16.94 4.06
C ASP A 120 38.40 -16.29 3.24
N GLU A 121 38.63 -16.01 1.96
CA GLU A 121 37.63 -15.39 1.08
C GLU A 121 36.93 -16.43 0.21
N HIS A 122 35.63 -16.26 0.05
CA HIS A 122 34.78 -17.16 -0.73
C HIS A 122 34.27 -16.48 -1.99
N TYR A 123 34.09 -17.28 -3.05
CA TYR A 123 33.51 -16.79 -4.29
C TYR A 123 32.00 -16.61 -4.17
N GLN A 124 31.55 -15.49 -4.69
CA GLN A 124 30.15 -15.14 -4.78
C GLN A 124 29.85 -14.70 -6.21
N THR A 125 28.90 -15.38 -6.86
CA THR A 125 28.43 -14.99 -8.18
C THR A 125 27.63 -13.69 -8.08
N VAL A 126 27.93 -12.71 -8.93
CA VAL A 126 27.15 -11.49 -9.06
C VAL A 126 26.03 -11.74 -10.09
N PRO A 127 24.74 -11.65 -9.69
CA PRO A 127 23.63 -11.78 -10.62
C PRO A 127 23.69 -10.73 -11.72
N ILE A 128 23.31 -11.14 -12.93
CA ILE A 128 23.17 -10.24 -14.06
C ILE A 128 21.75 -9.67 -14.05
N ILE A 129 21.66 -8.35 -14.00
CA ILE A 129 20.39 -7.61 -14.08
C ILE A 129 20.51 -6.62 -15.25
N PRO A 130 19.78 -6.82 -16.35
CA PRO A 130 19.77 -5.86 -17.46
C PRO A 130 19.30 -4.48 -17.00
N THR A 131 19.79 -3.41 -17.64
CA THR A 131 19.45 -2.02 -17.30
C THR A 131 17.95 -1.79 -17.22
N GLU A 132 17.19 -2.23 -18.23
CA GLU A 132 15.72 -2.09 -18.24
C GLU A 132 15.03 -2.81 -17.07
N LYS A 133 15.58 -3.95 -16.64
CA LYS A 133 15.08 -4.69 -15.48
C LYS A 133 15.45 -3.94 -14.20
N MET A 134 16.69 -3.43 -14.10
CA MET A 134 17.17 -2.65 -12.95
C MET A 134 16.29 -1.42 -12.70
N GLU A 135 16.01 -0.62 -13.73
CA GLU A 135 15.15 0.58 -13.59
C GLU A 135 13.76 0.24 -13.05
N LYS A 136 13.16 -0.86 -13.52
CA LYS A 136 11.87 -1.34 -13.02
C LYS A 136 11.97 -1.78 -11.56
N LEU A 137 13.04 -2.50 -11.21
CA LEU A 137 13.28 -2.94 -9.84
C LEU A 137 13.47 -1.75 -8.90
N GLN A 138 14.22 -0.73 -9.31
CA GLN A 138 14.41 0.50 -8.54
C GLN A 138 13.09 1.25 -8.32
N LYS A 139 12.24 1.34 -9.36
CA LYS A 139 10.89 1.90 -9.22
C LYS A 139 10.00 1.12 -8.24
N LEU A 140 10.17 -0.20 -8.15
CA LEU A 140 9.33 -1.08 -7.33
C LEU A 140 9.82 -1.26 -5.89
N PHE A 141 11.14 -1.22 -5.67
CA PHE A 141 11.77 -1.59 -4.41
C PHE A 141 12.61 -0.47 -3.78
N GLY A 142 12.78 0.64 -4.48
CA GLY A 142 13.54 1.81 -4.04
C GLY A 142 14.78 2.06 -4.92
N PRO A 143 15.22 3.33 -5.03
CA PRO A 143 16.33 3.73 -5.91
C PRO A 143 17.67 3.08 -5.56
N ASP A 144 17.82 2.56 -4.36
CA ASP A 144 19.02 1.89 -3.87
C ASP A 144 19.01 0.37 -4.07
N PHE A 145 18.04 -0.16 -4.82
CA PHE A 145 18.10 -1.52 -5.34
C PHE A 145 19.25 -1.61 -6.36
N TYR A 146 20.24 -2.44 -6.05
CA TYR A 146 21.46 -2.58 -6.85
C TYR A 146 21.69 -4.03 -7.30
N THR A 147 21.22 -5.02 -6.55
CA THR A 147 21.27 -6.45 -6.91
C THR A 147 20.23 -7.25 -6.14
N TYR A 148 20.12 -8.56 -6.40
CA TYR A 148 19.25 -9.43 -5.62
C TYR A 148 19.86 -9.79 -4.27
N GLY A 149 19.00 -9.94 -3.26
CA GLY A 149 19.37 -10.59 -2.02
C GLY A 149 19.72 -12.06 -2.23
N GLY A 150 20.60 -12.61 -1.38
CA GLY A 150 20.96 -14.01 -1.49
C GLY A 150 21.65 -14.54 -0.25
N ARG A 151 21.48 -15.84 0.02
CA ARG A 151 22.19 -16.55 1.07
C ARG A 151 23.34 -17.33 0.46
N TYR A 152 24.53 -17.17 1.02
CA TYR A 152 25.79 -17.75 0.58
C TYR A 152 26.57 -18.21 1.81
N ASN A 153 26.18 -19.34 2.42
CA ASN A 153 26.77 -19.82 3.68
C ASN A 153 28.31 -19.72 3.67
N PRO A 154 28.96 -18.98 4.62
CA PRO A 154 28.43 -18.40 5.87
C PRO A 154 28.10 -16.89 5.81
N TYR A 155 27.51 -16.42 4.71
CA TYR A 155 27.25 -15.01 4.41
C TYR A 155 25.86 -14.78 3.80
N TRP A 156 25.46 -13.51 3.75
CA TRP A 156 24.30 -13.10 2.96
C TRP A 156 24.53 -11.74 2.28
N ARG A 157 23.96 -11.58 1.08
CA ARG A 157 24.05 -10.34 0.29
C ARG A 157 22.78 -9.53 0.45
N CYS A 158 22.93 -8.24 0.69
CA CYS A 158 21.84 -7.28 0.68
C CYS A 158 21.57 -6.75 -0.75
N ILE A 159 20.36 -6.22 -0.99
CA ILE A 159 20.01 -5.62 -2.28
C ILE A 159 20.85 -4.40 -2.65
N CYS A 160 21.53 -3.77 -1.69
CA CYS A 160 22.49 -2.69 -1.96
C CYS A 160 23.85 -3.19 -2.46
N GLY A 161 24.04 -4.51 -2.61
CA GLY A 161 25.29 -5.13 -3.07
C GLY A 161 26.24 -5.56 -1.97
N PHE A 162 26.09 -5.05 -0.74
CA PHE A 162 26.98 -5.37 0.37
C PHE A 162 26.76 -6.79 0.90
N THR A 163 27.86 -7.49 1.20
CA THR A 163 27.85 -8.84 1.78
C THR A 163 28.14 -8.78 3.27
N ASN A 164 27.28 -9.45 4.04
CA ASN A 164 27.25 -9.47 5.49
C ASN A 164 27.56 -10.88 6.01
N GLY A 165 27.98 -10.97 7.27
CA GLY A 165 28.17 -12.25 7.95
C GLY A 165 26.83 -12.94 8.18
N GLU A 166 26.86 -14.26 8.37
CA GLU A 166 25.65 -15.03 8.69
C GLU A 166 24.91 -14.48 9.90
N ASP A 167 25.65 -14.08 10.94
CA ASP A 167 25.12 -13.56 12.21
C ASP A 167 24.65 -12.11 12.15
N ASP A 168 24.96 -11.37 11.08
CA ASP A 168 24.52 -9.98 10.93
C ASP A 168 23.00 -9.95 10.67
N GLU A 169 22.21 -9.51 11.66
CA GLU A 169 20.74 -9.38 11.53
C GLU A 169 20.33 -8.25 10.58
N ASN A 170 21.17 -7.24 10.43
CA ASN A 170 20.95 -6.08 9.57
C ASN A 170 22.16 -5.85 8.66
N CYS A 171 21.92 -5.35 7.46
CA CYS A 171 22.99 -5.01 6.52
C CYS A 171 23.92 -3.96 7.16
N ARG A 172 25.22 -4.24 7.25
CA ARG A 172 26.21 -3.34 7.86
C ARG A 172 26.44 -2.06 7.05
N PHE A 173 25.92 -1.98 5.83
CA PHE A 173 26.01 -0.81 4.96
C PHE A 173 24.70 0.00 4.92
N CYS A 174 23.57 -0.63 4.59
CA CYS A 174 22.29 0.06 4.39
C CYS A 174 21.24 -0.22 5.48
N HIS A 175 21.60 -0.95 6.54
CA HIS A 175 20.79 -1.23 7.73
C HIS A 175 19.48 -2.00 7.52
N ARG A 176 19.22 -2.52 6.31
CA ARG A 176 18.05 -3.38 6.06
C ARG A 176 18.16 -4.73 6.77
N SER A 177 17.03 -5.20 7.30
CA SER A 177 16.90 -6.52 7.94
C SER A 177 17.24 -7.67 6.99
N ARG A 178 18.11 -8.57 7.44
CA ARG A 178 18.45 -9.84 6.79
C ARG A 178 17.20 -10.65 6.46
N ASP A 179 16.30 -10.79 7.43
CA ASP A 179 15.13 -11.66 7.31
C ASP A 179 14.17 -11.14 6.24
N PHE A 180 13.99 -9.83 6.17
CA PHE A 180 13.23 -9.20 5.08
C PHE A 180 13.89 -9.43 3.72
N ILE A 181 15.21 -9.20 3.61
CA ILE A 181 15.93 -9.38 2.35
C ILE A 181 15.85 -10.82 1.85
N LEU A 182 16.09 -11.79 2.74
CA LEU A 182 16.12 -13.20 2.37
C LEU A 182 14.73 -13.80 2.13
N SER A 183 13.67 -13.26 2.75
CA SER A 183 12.29 -13.72 2.54
C SER A 183 11.61 -13.08 1.33
N ALA A 184 11.95 -11.84 0.97
CA ALA A 184 11.20 -11.05 -0.01
C ALA A 184 12.01 -10.57 -1.22
N MET A 185 13.33 -10.45 -1.10
CA MET A 185 14.18 -9.75 -2.08
C MET A 185 15.22 -10.65 -2.77
N THR A 186 15.09 -11.97 -2.63
CA THR A 186 15.90 -12.90 -3.42
C THR A 186 15.46 -12.93 -4.88
N GLU A 187 16.35 -13.33 -5.80
CA GLU A 187 16.06 -13.37 -7.24
C GLU A 187 14.75 -14.13 -7.52
N ARG A 188 14.55 -15.28 -6.87
CA ARG A 188 13.31 -16.06 -6.96
C ARG A 188 12.06 -15.27 -6.55
N GLN A 189 12.12 -14.53 -5.44
CA GLN A 189 10.97 -13.81 -4.91
C GLN A 189 10.66 -12.56 -5.74
N VAL A 190 11.71 -11.86 -6.17
CA VAL A 190 11.59 -10.72 -7.08
C VAL A 190 10.99 -11.16 -8.41
N ASN A 191 11.50 -12.23 -9.03
CA ASN A 191 10.97 -12.78 -10.28
C ASN A 191 9.51 -13.24 -10.12
N LYS A 192 9.16 -13.90 -9.00
CA LYS A 192 7.77 -14.27 -8.68
C LYS A 192 6.85 -13.05 -8.58
N LYS A 193 7.31 -11.95 -7.97
CA LYS A 193 6.54 -10.70 -7.85
C LYS A 193 6.36 -10.03 -9.21
N LEU A 194 7.42 -9.94 -10.02
CA LEU A 194 7.34 -9.41 -11.39
C LEU A 194 6.37 -10.23 -12.25
N TYR A 195 6.46 -11.56 -12.22
CA TYR A 195 5.55 -12.44 -12.95
C TYR A 195 4.09 -12.17 -12.57
N LYS A 196 3.77 -12.15 -11.26
CA LYS A 196 2.41 -11.87 -10.76
C LYS A 196 1.88 -10.49 -11.16
N MET A 197 2.76 -9.49 -11.26
CA MET A 197 2.37 -8.14 -11.62
C MET A 197 1.97 -8.00 -13.09
N TYR A 198 2.63 -8.76 -13.97
CA TYR A 198 2.43 -8.64 -15.42
C TYR A 198 1.52 -9.73 -15.99
N ILE A 199 1.36 -10.89 -15.34
CA ILE A 199 0.62 -12.03 -15.91
C ILE A 199 -0.83 -11.73 -16.28
N SER A 200 -1.50 -10.82 -15.55
CA SER A 200 -2.87 -10.40 -15.85
C SER A 200 -2.97 -9.39 -16.99
N ARG A 201 -1.85 -8.78 -17.39
CA ARG A 201 -1.77 -7.77 -18.46
C ARG A 201 -1.24 -8.38 -19.75
N ASP A 202 -0.13 -9.11 -19.65
CA ASP A 202 0.61 -9.69 -20.76
C ASP A 202 1.49 -10.84 -20.24
N ARG A 203 1.22 -12.05 -20.74
CA ARG A 203 1.93 -13.28 -20.37
C ARG A 203 3.38 -13.30 -20.85
N ASP A 204 3.65 -12.79 -22.05
CA ASP A 204 5.00 -12.78 -22.64
C ASP A 204 5.86 -11.73 -21.96
N LEU A 205 5.28 -10.59 -21.59
CA LEU A 205 5.94 -9.60 -20.74
C LEU A 205 6.24 -10.18 -19.36
N ALA A 206 5.31 -10.91 -18.75
CA ALA A 206 5.52 -11.55 -17.45
C ALA A 206 6.66 -12.57 -17.50
N GLN A 207 6.74 -13.36 -18.56
CA GLN A 207 7.81 -14.33 -18.78
C GLN A 207 9.17 -13.62 -18.92
N ARG A 208 9.28 -12.63 -19.82
CA ARG A 208 10.51 -11.85 -20.02
C ARG A 208 10.96 -11.09 -18.78
N ALA A 209 10.03 -10.48 -18.04
CA ALA A 209 10.36 -9.71 -16.84
C ALA A 209 10.85 -10.60 -15.67
N SER A 210 10.41 -11.85 -15.61
CA SER A 210 10.76 -12.79 -14.54
C SER A 210 11.91 -13.75 -14.91
N GLU A 211 12.48 -13.61 -16.10
CA GLU A 211 13.59 -14.43 -16.56
C GLU A 211 14.85 -14.21 -15.70
N THR A 212 15.53 -15.31 -15.39
CA THR A 212 16.84 -15.33 -14.73
C THR A 212 17.90 -15.40 -15.80
N LEU A 213 18.82 -14.45 -15.81
CA LEU A 213 19.84 -14.34 -16.84
C LEU A 213 21.20 -14.73 -16.28
N HIS A 214 21.86 -15.64 -16.97
CA HIS A 214 23.23 -16.09 -16.65
C HIS A 214 24.28 -15.42 -17.54
N THR A 215 23.83 -14.69 -18.57
CA THR A 215 24.67 -13.98 -19.51
C THR A 215 24.00 -12.68 -19.95
N MET A 216 24.76 -11.64 -20.29
CA MET A 216 24.25 -10.41 -20.90
C MET A 216 25.05 -10.02 -22.14
N PRO A 217 24.47 -9.28 -23.10
CA PRO A 217 25.24 -8.69 -24.18
C PRO A 217 26.40 -7.85 -23.65
N ILE A 218 27.57 -7.92 -24.30
CA ILE A 218 28.67 -6.99 -24.00
C ILE A 218 28.22 -5.59 -24.42
N ARG A 219 28.26 -4.65 -23.48
CA ARG A 219 27.79 -3.27 -23.68
C ARG A 219 28.96 -2.35 -24.07
N PRO A 220 28.76 -1.34 -24.94
CA PRO A 220 29.74 -0.29 -25.19
C PRO A 220 30.13 0.46 -23.92
N LEU A 221 31.41 0.77 -23.75
CA LEU A 221 31.93 1.50 -22.60
C LEU A 221 31.34 2.90 -22.50
N THR A 222 31.15 3.57 -23.63
CA THR A 222 30.57 4.92 -23.73
C THR A 222 29.15 5.00 -23.16
N GLU A 223 28.32 3.98 -23.36
CA GLU A 223 26.98 3.90 -22.74
C GLU A 223 27.08 3.82 -21.22
N ILE A 224 28.02 3.01 -20.71
CA ILE A 224 28.21 2.81 -19.26
C ILE A 224 28.72 4.09 -18.60
N ASP A 225 29.68 4.78 -19.23
CA ASP A 225 30.22 6.05 -18.71
C ASP A 225 29.14 7.14 -18.68
N THR A 226 28.25 7.17 -19.68
CA THR A 226 27.11 8.09 -19.72
C THR A 226 26.13 7.81 -18.57
N GLU A 227 25.77 6.55 -18.34
CA GLU A 227 24.89 6.14 -17.23
C GLU A 227 25.49 6.50 -15.86
N ARG A 228 26.78 6.26 -15.67
CA ARG A 228 27.49 6.55 -14.41
C ARG A 228 27.69 8.04 -14.20
N GLY A 229 27.94 8.82 -15.25
CA GLY A 229 28.08 10.27 -15.20
C GLY A 229 26.81 10.98 -14.74
N LEU A 230 25.63 10.51 -15.20
CA LEU A 230 24.33 11.02 -14.75
C LEU A 230 24.07 10.76 -13.26
N LEU A 231 24.58 9.66 -12.71
CA LEU A 231 24.46 9.31 -11.29
C LEU A 231 25.48 10.03 -10.39
N ALA A 232 26.61 10.48 -10.95
CA ALA A 232 27.66 11.18 -10.21
C ALA A 232 27.34 12.66 -9.92
N ASP A 233 26.39 13.26 -10.64
CA ASP A 233 26.05 14.69 -10.53
C ASP A 233 24.97 15.02 -9.47
N GLU A 234 24.50 14.02 -8.70
CA GLU A 234 23.77 14.27 -7.45
C GLU A 234 24.74 14.76 -6.37
N LYS A 235 25.15 16.03 -6.49
CA LYS A 235 26.05 16.68 -5.54
C LYS A 235 25.47 16.62 -4.12
N PRO A 236 26.27 16.25 -3.11
CA PRO A 236 25.80 16.28 -1.73
C PRO A 236 25.44 17.71 -1.33
N VAL A 237 24.17 17.90 -0.95
CA VAL A 237 23.68 19.17 -0.42
C VAL A 237 24.57 19.61 0.76
N PRO A 238 25.16 20.82 0.74
CA PRO A 238 26.10 21.28 1.77
C PRO A 238 25.43 21.35 3.16
N LYS A 239 26.19 21.09 4.24
CA LYS A 239 25.70 20.94 5.63
C LYS A 239 24.71 22.03 6.11
N ARG A 240 24.88 23.29 5.69
CA ARG A 240 23.92 24.39 6.00
C ARG A 240 22.57 24.22 5.32
N ARG A 241 22.55 23.74 4.07
CA ARG A 241 21.30 23.35 3.39
C ARG A 241 20.75 22.02 3.89
N ARG A 242 21.57 21.08 4.42
CA ARG A 242 21.03 19.88 5.09
C ARG A 242 20.17 20.24 6.29
N ILE A 243 20.58 21.18 7.14
CA ILE A 243 19.75 21.62 8.27
C ILE A 243 18.44 22.24 7.77
N LEU A 244 18.49 23.12 6.76
CA LEU A 244 17.29 23.72 6.15
C LEU A 244 16.40 22.69 5.43
N VAL A 245 16.98 21.70 4.76
CA VAL A 245 16.26 20.60 4.09
C VAL A 245 15.69 19.62 5.11
N PHE A 246 16.40 19.31 6.21
CA PHE A 246 15.86 18.53 7.31
C PHE A 246 14.74 19.29 8.02
N LEU A 247 14.86 20.60 8.21
CA LEU A 247 13.77 21.45 8.72
C LEU A 247 12.60 21.49 7.75
N ALA A 248 12.85 21.60 6.44
CA ALA A 248 11.81 21.61 5.41
C ALA A 248 11.16 20.24 5.19
N ILE A 249 11.90 19.14 5.34
CA ILE A 249 11.38 17.77 5.32
C ILE A 249 10.64 17.47 6.62
N ALA A 250 11.12 17.93 7.79
CA ALA A 250 10.40 17.80 9.05
C ALA A 250 9.12 18.63 9.04
N LEU A 251 9.18 19.90 8.60
CA LEU A 251 8.00 20.72 8.33
C LEU A 251 7.11 20.09 7.27
N GLY A 252 7.67 19.51 6.22
CA GLY A 252 6.96 18.80 5.17
C GLY A 252 6.24 17.56 5.70
N ILE A 253 6.89 16.76 6.54
CA ILE A 253 6.30 15.57 7.18
C ILE A 253 5.22 16.00 8.16
N VAL A 254 5.43 17.05 8.97
CA VAL A 254 4.41 17.59 9.87
C VAL A 254 3.24 18.17 9.07
N PHE A 255 3.50 18.90 7.99
CA PHE A 255 2.50 19.48 7.09
C PHE A 255 1.71 18.39 6.35
N PHE A 256 2.37 17.38 5.77
CA PHE A 256 1.74 16.24 5.12
C PHE A 256 1.01 15.33 6.12
N SER A 257 1.51 15.15 7.33
CA SER A 257 0.81 14.41 8.39
C SER A 257 -0.46 15.15 8.82
N PHE A 258 -0.39 16.48 8.96
CA PHE A 258 -1.55 17.33 9.26
C PHE A 258 -2.56 17.34 8.10
N PHE A 259 -2.11 17.42 6.84
CA PHE A 259 -2.97 17.38 5.66
C PHE A 259 -3.57 15.99 5.43
N SER A 260 -2.79 14.93 5.62
CA SER A 260 -3.27 13.54 5.50
C SER A 260 -4.29 13.23 6.59
N PHE A 261 -4.09 13.73 7.82
CA PHE A 261 -5.07 13.64 8.89
C PHE A 261 -6.35 14.43 8.55
N ARG A 262 -6.24 15.66 8.03
CA ARG A 262 -7.40 16.46 7.60
C ARG A 262 -8.20 15.79 6.48
N ILE A 263 -7.52 15.21 5.48
CA ILE A 263 -8.16 14.49 4.37
C ILE A 263 -8.79 13.19 4.86
N TYR A 264 -8.08 12.41 5.68
CA TYR A 264 -8.60 11.17 6.28
C TYR A 264 -9.83 11.46 7.14
N HIS A 265 -9.76 12.48 8.00
CA HIS A 265 -10.85 12.89 8.88
C HIS A 265 -12.07 13.35 8.06
N LYS A 266 -11.87 14.12 6.98
CA LYS A 266 -12.97 14.54 6.09
C LYS A 266 -13.64 13.36 5.37
N ILE A 267 -12.86 12.43 4.83
CA ILE A 267 -13.39 11.23 4.15
C ILE A 267 -14.13 10.33 5.15
N HIS A 268 -13.56 10.13 6.35
CA HIS A 268 -14.17 9.31 7.39
C HIS A 268 -15.51 9.88 7.88
N ILE A 269 -15.57 11.20 8.14
CA ILE A 269 -16.83 11.89 8.52
C ILE A 269 -17.89 11.73 7.44
N SER A 270 -17.56 12.04 6.17
CA SER A 270 -18.55 11.99 5.08
C SER A 270 -19.06 10.56 4.85
N ARG A 271 -18.19 9.55 4.96
CA ARG A 271 -18.59 8.13 4.89
C ARG A 271 -19.53 7.72 6.03
N ASN A 272 -19.24 8.14 7.26
CA ASN A 272 -20.09 7.81 8.41
C ASN A 272 -21.43 8.54 8.35
N TYR A 273 -21.45 9.80 7.92
CA TYR A 273 -22.70 10.52 7.66
C TYR A 273 -23.57 9.80 6.64
N LYS A 274 -23.00 9.40 5.49
CA LYS A 274 -23.74 8.63 4.47
C LYS A 274 -24.25 7.30 5.01
N ARG A 275 -23.44 6.58 5.80
CA ARG A 275 -23.85 5.32 6.42
C ARG A 275 -25.03 5.50 7.38
N ALA A 276 -25.03 6.58 8.17
CA ALA A 276 -26.15 6.88 9.07
C ALA A 276 -27.44 7.20 8.29
N GLN A 277 -27.33 7.93 7.18
CA GLN A 277 -28.45 8.18 6.26
C GLN A 277 -29.01 6.88 5.67
N ASP A 278 -28.13 5.95 5.25
CA ASP A 278 -28.54 4.64 4.75
C ASP A 278 -29.26 3.82 5.85
N LEU A 279 -28.81 3.89 7.10
CA LEU A 279 -29.47 3.23 8.24
C LEU A 279 -30.85 3.81 8.53
N ILE A 280 -31.02 5.14 8.45
CA ILE A 280 -32.31 5.81 8.58
C ILE A 280 -33.27 5.33 7.49
N ALA A 281 -32.81 5.24 6.25
CA ALA A 281 -33.62 4.73 5.14
C ALA A 281 -34.04 3.26 5.33
N MET A 282 -33.28 2.49 6.10
CA MET A 282 -33.61 1.11 6.49
C MET A 282 -34.45 1.01 7.78
N GLY A 283 -34.83 2.13 8.40
CA GLY A 283 -35.57 2.15 9.67
C GLY A 283 -34.73 1.75 10.91
N ARG A 284 -33.40 1.78 10.81
CA ARG A 284 -32.47 1.41 11.90
C ARG A 284 -32.01 2.64 12.68
N TYR A 285 -32.93 3.26 13.43
CA TYR A 285 -32.73 4.59 14.02
C TYR A 285 -31.69 4.62 15.15
N GLU A 286 -31.64 3.61 16.01
CA GLU A 286 -30.69 3.53 17.13
C GLU A 286 -29.24 3.42 16.63
N GLU A 287 -29.03 2.69 15.55
CA GLU A 287 -27.71 2.56 14.94
C GLU A 287 -27.30 3.86 14.25
N ALA A 288 -28.23 4.54 13.59
CA ALA A 288 -27.98 5.86 13.01
C ALA A 288 -27.62 6.90 14.09
N GLU A 289 -28.31 6.87 15.23
CA GLU A 289 -28.06 7.74 16.39
C GLU A 289 -26.64 7.55 16.93
N SER A 290 -26.20 6.30 17.06
CA SER A 290 -24.85 5.97 17.51
C SER A 290 -23.76 6.56 16.59
N ILE A 291 -24.02 6.61 15.28
CA ILE A 291 -23.09 7.20 14.32
C ILE A 291 -23.14 8.73 14.41
N TYR A 292 -24.33 9.33 14.43
CA TYR A 292 -24.47 10.79 14.54
C TYR A 292 -23.80 11.36 15.78
N ALA A 293 -23.89 10.68 16.93
CA ALA A 293 -23.22 11.08 18.17
C ALA A 293 -21.68 11.20 18.06
N THR A 294 -21.08 10.58 17.04
CA THR A 294 -19.63 10.64 16.77
C THR A 294 -19.24 11.67 15.71
N LEU A 295 -20.22 12.29 15.05
CA LEU A 295 -19.99 13.28 13.99
C LEU A 295 -19.78 14.68 14.59
N PRO A 296 -19.00 15.55 13.93
CA PRO A 296 -18.87 16.95 14.35
C PRO A 296 -20.20 17.71 14.20
N PRO A 297 -20.35 18.88 14.82
CA PRO A 297 -21.59 19.68 14.75
C PRO A 297 -22.03 20.04 13.32
N THR A 298 -21.09 20.10 12.38
CA THR A 298 -21.38 20.34 10.96
C THR A 298 -20.67 19.34 10.06
N VAL A 299 -21.40 18.76 9.11
CA VAL A 299 -20.88 17.83 8.09
C VAL A 299 -21.30 18.29 6.71
N ASP A 300 -20.35 18.62 5.84
CA ASP A 300 -20.63 19.08 4.46
C ASP A 300 -21.70 20.20 4.39
N ASN A 301 -21.62 21.17 5.32
CA ASN A 301 -22.56 22.29 5.53
C ASN A 301 -23.95 21.91 6.04
N VAL A 302 -24.15 20.67 6.47
CA VAL A 302 -25.35 20.22 7.18
C VAL A 302 -25.15 20.43 8.68
N ASP A 303 -26.11 21.07 9.34
CA ASP A 303 -26.16 21.18 10.80
C ASP A 303 -26.62 19.85 11.40
N MET A 304 -25.74 19.20 12.16
CA MET A 304 -26.06 17.93 12.79
C MET A 304 -27.09 18.05 13.91
N ALA A 305 -27.27 19.24 14.51
CA ALA A 305 -28.32 19.45 15.51
C ALA A 305 -29.72 19.23 14.90
N LEU A 306 -29.96 19.78 13.71
CA LEU A 306 -31.20 19.55 12.95
C LEU A 306 -31.36 18.06 12.59
N LYS A 307 -30.28 17.36 12.25
CA LYS A 307 -30.32 15.92 11.96
C LYS A 307 -30.60 15.06 13.18
N HIS A 308 -30.14 15.46 14.36
CA HIS A 308 -30.51 14.82 15.61
C HIS A 308 -32.00 15.03 15.95
N GLU A 309 -32.52 16.23 15.70
CA GLU A 309 -33.94 16.53 15.87
C GLU A 309 -34.82 15.71 14.91
N GLU A 310 -34.49 15.67 13.61
CA GLU A 310 -35.16 14.83 12.63
C GLU A 310 -35.17 13.35 13.05
N LEU A 311 -34.03 12.82 13.51
CA LEU A 311 -33.92 11.43 13.97
C LEU A 311 -34.75 11.16 15.22
N ALA A 312 -34.81 12.11 16.16
CA ALA A 312 -35.65 12.00 17.35
C ALA A 312 -37.14 11.96 17.00
N SER A 313 -37.56 12.73 15.99
CA SER A 313 -38.92 12.68 15.43
C SER A 313 -39.22 11.29 14.87
N LEU A 314 -38.32 10.74 14.05
CA LEU A 314 -38.46 9.39 13.48
C LEU A 314 -38.54 8.30 14.55
N LYS A 315 -37.72 8.36 15.61
CA LYS A 315 -37.80 7.42 16.74
C LYS A 315 -39.14 7.51 17.47
N THR A 316 -39.68 8.72 17.62
CA THR A 316 -41.00 8.94 18.23
C THR A 316 -42.11 8.37 17.34
N SER A 317 -42.02 8.59 16.03
CA SER A 317 -42.91 7.99 15.04
C SER A 317 -42.88 6.46 15.09
N GLU A 318 -41.69 5.85 15.15
CA GLU A 318 -41.53 4.40 15.28
C GLU A 318 -42.14 3.86 16.58
N ALA A 319 -41.96 4.58 17.70
CA ALA A 319 -42.56 4.21 18.98
C ALA A 319 -44.09 4.26 18.93
N ASN A 320 -44.67 5.28 18.28
CA ASN A 320 -46.12 5.36 18.06
C ASN A 320 -46.61 4.17 17.22
N TYR A 321 -45.92 3.84 16.13
CA TYR A 321 -46.26 2.69 15.30
C TYR A 321 -46.22 1.37 16.09
N LYS A 322 -45.12 1.13 16.83
CA LYS A 322 -44.97 -0.05 17.70
C LYS A 322 -46.08 -0.15 18.74
N LYS A 323 -46.49 0.98 19.34
CA LYS A 323 -47.58 1.00 20.32
C LYS A 323 -48.95 0.73 19.69
N GLY A 324 -49.20 1.28 18.50
CA GLY A 324 -50.40 0.96 17.71
C GLY A 324 -50.48 -0.54 17.38
N LEU A 325 -49.35 -1.15 17.03
CA LEU A 325 -49.25 -2.59 16.75
C LEU A 325 -49.55 -3.45 17.99
N GLU A 326 -49.01 -3.07 19.15
CA GLU A 326 -49.27 -3.73 20.43
C GLU A 326 -50.77 -3.70 20.78
N LEU A 327 -51.39 -2.52 20.72
CA LEU A 327 -52.82 -2.34 21.01
C LEU A 327 -53.71 -3.09 20.01
N SER A 328 -53.34 -3.08 18.72
CA SER A 328 -54.04 -3.85 17.68
C SER A 328 -54.02 -5.35 17.99
N ARG A 329 -52.89 -5.88 18.48
CA ARG A 329 -52.77 -7.29 18.86
C ARG A 329 -53.57 -7.63 20.12
N ALA A 330 -53.74 -6.68 21.02
CA ALA A 330 -54.58 -6.82 22.20
C ALA A 330 -56.10 -6.72 21.90
N GLY A 331 -56.47 -6.25 20.70
CA GLY A 331 -57.86 -6.02 20.30
C GLY A 331 -58.39 -4.62 20.61
N ASP A 332 -57.54 -3.72 21.10
CA ASP A 332 -57.89 -2.35 21.45
C ASP A 332 -57.83 -1.43 20.21
N TRP A 333 -58.80 -1.59 19.31
CA TRP A 333 -58.75 -0.99 17.97
C TRP A 333 -58.80 0.54 17.94
N ILE A 334 -59.64 1.18 18.76
CA ILE A 334 -59.75 2.64 18.80
C ILE A 334 -58.46 3.28 19.36
N PRO A 335 -57.91 2.83 20.51
CA PRO A 335 -56.59 3.27 20.95
C PRO A 335 -55.48 3.02 19.93
N ALA A 336 -55.48 1.85 19.27
CA ALA A 336 -54.49 1.55 18.23
C ALA A 336 -54.54 2.56 17.07
N TYR A 337 -55.74 2.90 16.58
CA TYR A 337 -55.96 3.90 15.54
C TYR A 337 -55.35 5.26 15.92
N ALA A 338 -55.59 5.70 17.15
CA ALA A 338 -55.07 6.97 17.65
C ALA A 338 -53.53 7.02 17.71
N TYR A 339 -52.86 5.89 17.93
CA TYR A 339 -51.40 5.81 17.85
C TYR A 339 -50.88 5.77 16.41
N TYR A 340 -51.55 5.07 15.50
CA TYR A 340 -51.18 5.06 14.09
C TYR A 340 -51.29 6.45 13.45
N MET A 341 -52.28 7.26 13.84
CA MET A 341 -52.38 8.67 13.39
C MET A 341 -51.19 9.54 13.78
N LYS A 342 -50.43 9.17 14.81
CA LYS A 342 -49.26 9.92 15.30
C LYS A 342 -47.96 9.49 14.59
N VAL A 343 -48.04 8.57 13.64
CA VAL A 343 -46.89 8.17 12.81
C VAL A 343 -46.68 9.22 11.74
N GLU A 344 -45.45 9.69 11.57
CA GLU A 344 -45.15 10.83 10.71
C GLU A 344 -44.88 10.39 9.26
N PRO A 345 -45.30 11.16 8.24
CA PRO A 345 -45.00 10.84 6.83
C PRO A 345 -43.51 10.70 6.50
N ALA A 346 -42.64 11.35 7.28
CA ALA A 346 -41.19 11.26 7.15
C ALA A 346 -40.66 9.84 7.47
N ASP A 347 -41.35 9.09 8.33
CA ASP A 347 -41.10 7.68 8.61
C ASP A 347 -41.80 6.82 7.55
N HIS A 348 -41.31 6.91 6.31
CA HIS A 348 -42.00 6.43 5.12
C HIS A 348 -42.54 4.99 5.25
N GLN A 349 -41.74 4.08 5.80
CA GLN A 349 -42.10 2.67 5.90
C GLN A 349 -43.18 2.43 6.96
N ASN A 350 -43.06 3.02 8.15
CA ASN A 350 -44.06 2.84 9.20
C ASN A 350 -45.33 3.63 8.89
N TYR A 351 -45.23 4.78 8.22
CA TYR A 351 -46.37 5.59 7.81
C TYR A 351 -47.29 4.83 6.86
N LEU A 352 -46.76 4.26 5.79
CA LEU A 352 -47.54 3.45 4.84
C LEU A 352 -48.22 2.27 5.53
N ASN A 353 -47.51 1.62 6.46
CA ASN A 353 -48.07 0.52 7.25
C ASN A 353 -49.16 1.00 8.22
N ALA A 354 -48.98 2.16 8.84
CA ALA A 354 -49.95 2.78 9.75
C ALA A 354 -51.23 3.15 9.00
N GLU A 355 -51.14 3.75 7.81
CA GLU A 355 -52.29 4.07 6.96
C GLU A 355 -53.09 2.81 6.58
N ALA A 356 -52.40 1.75 6.17
CA ALA A 356 -53.05 0.47 5.84
C ALA A 356 -53.75 -0.17 7.06
N MET A 357 -53.13 -0.07 8.24
CA MET A 357 -53.73 -0.54 9.50
C MET A 357 -54.93 0.30 9.90
N MET A 358 -54.86 1.62 9.76
CA MET A 358 -55.99 2.54 10.00
C MET A 358 -57.18 2.19 9.11
N GLN A 359 -56.98 2.01 7.80
CA GLN A 359 -58.05 1.57 6.89
C GLN A 359 -58.66 0.22 7.30
N THR A 360 -57.83 -0.70 7.80
CA THR A 360 -58.29 -2.00 8.28
C THR A 360 -59.14 -1.88 9.54
N ILE A 361 -58.74 -1.02 10.48
CA ILE A 361 -59.51 -0.71 11.68
C ILE A 361 -60.82 -0.02 11.31
N THR A 362 -60.79 0.98 10.43
CA THR A 362 -62.00 1.68 9.96
C THR A 362 -63.02 0.70 9.39
N ARG A 363 -62.62 -0.16 8.45
CA ARG A 363 -63.51 -1.18 7.87
C ARG A 363 -64.08 -2.13 8.92
N ARG A 364 -63.27 -2.53 9.91
CA ARG A 364 -63.73 -3.38 11.00
C ARG A 364 -64.79 -2.67 11.85
N ILE A 365 -64.51 -1.44 12.31
CA ILE A 365 -65.42 -0.67 13.16
C ILE A 365 -66.74 -0.38 12.44
N VAL A 366 -66.69 0.00 11.16
CA VAL A 366 -67.91 0.20 10.35
C VAL A 366 -68.73 -1.08 10.27
N ARG A 367 -68.11 -2.21 9.95
CA ARG A 367 -68.80 -3.50 9.87
C ARG A 367 -69.41 -3.94 11.20
N GLU A 368 -68.68 -3.73 12.30
CA GLU A 368 -69.18 -4.03 13.65
C GLU A 368 -70.38 -3.14 14.00
N ALA A 369 -70.34 -1.85 13.67
CA ALA A 369 -71.47 -0.94 13.87
C ALA A 369 -72.70 -1.30 13.01
N GLU A 370 -72.51 -1.65 11.73
CA GLU A 370 -73.58 -2.14 10.86
C GLU A 370 -74.23 -3.42 11.44
N THR A 371 -73.42 -4.30 12.03
CA THR A 371 -73.89 -5.55 12.65
C THR A 371 -74.72 -5.26 13.91
N ASP A 372 -74.25 -4.37 14.78
CA ASP A 372 -74.98 -3.96 15.99
C ASP A 372 -76.32 -3.29 15.63
N ALA A 373 -76.32 -2.39 14.65
CA ALA A 373 -77.53 -1.72 14.16
C ALA A 373 -78.53 -2.73 13.58
N ALA A 374 -78.07 -3.71 12.80
CA ALA A 374 -78.91 -4.78 12.27
C ALA A 374 -79.51 -5.69 13.37
N GLN A 375 -78.87 -5.75 14.55
CA GLN A 375 -79.36 -6.47 15.72
C GLN A 375 -80.26 -5.61 16.63
N GLY A 376 -80.47 -4.34 16.28
CA GLY A 376 -81.30 -3.38 17.03
C GLY A 376 -80.55 -2.64 18.15
N ASP A 377 -79.23 -2.79 18.27
CA ASP A 377 -78.41 -2.02 19.22
C ASP A 377 -77.83 -0.76 18.55
N GLU A 378 -78.72 0.16 18.22
CA GLU A 378 -78.40 1.42 17.56
C GLU A 378 -77.46 2.31 18.39
N VAL A 379 -77.57 2.25 19.73
CA VAL A 379 -76.74 3.03 20.65
C VAL A 379 -75.29 2.54 20.62
N ALA A 380 -75.06 1.22 20.67
CA ALA A 380 -73.71 0.66 20.58
C ALA A 380 -73.07 0.94 19.21
N ALA A 381 -73.83 0.82 18.13
CA ALA A 381 -73.39 1.13 16.77
C ALA A 381 -72.96 2.60 16.64
N GLU A 382 -73.80 3.55 17.08
CA GLU A 382 -73.49 4.97 17.04
C GLU A 382 -72.26 5.31 17.90
N GLN A 383 -72.17 4.72 19.11
CA GLN A 383 -71.05 4.95 20.02
C GLN A 383 -69.71 4.52 19.41
N LYS A 384 -69.64 3.37 18.73
CA LYS A 384 -68.43 2.89 18.05
C LYS A 384 -67.94 3.85 16.96
N LEU A 385 -68.86 4.30 16.09
CA LEU A 385 -68.53 5.24 15.01
C LEU A 385 -68.10 6.60 15.56
N ARG A 386 -68.82 7.13 16.55
CA ARG A 386 -68.46 8.39 17.22
C ARG A 386 -67.13 8.31 17.95
N ALA A 387 -66.80 7.17 18.56
CA ALA A 387 -65.51 6.98 19.22
C ALA A 387 -64.32 7.05 18.24
N LEU A 388 -64.49 6.54 17.02
CA LEU A 388 -63.47 6.67 15.98
C LEU A 388 -63.40 8.11 15.45
N LEU A 389 -64.54 8.75 15.20
CA LEU A 389 -64.59 10.17 14.77
C LEU A 389 -64.07 11.14 15.82
N ALA A 390 -64.12 10.79 17.11
CA ALA A 390 -63.50 11.61 18.15
C ALA A 390 -61.97 11.67 18.00
N ASN A 391 -61.35 10.68 17.37
CA ASN A 391 -59.93 10.67 17.04
C ASN A 391 -59.64 11.23 15.64
N ASP A 392 -60.53 10.97 14.67
CA ASP A 392 -60.40 11.40 13.27
C ASP A 392 -61.72 11.96 12.72
N PRO A 393 -62.01 13.25 12.97
CA PRO A 393 -63.28 13.88 12.60
C PRO A 393 -63.54 13.96 11.09
N GLU A 394 -62.48 13.85 10.28
CA GLU A 394 -62.53 13.95 8.82
C GLU A 394 -62.58 12.58 8.15
N ASN A 395 -62.69 11.48 8.91
CA ASN A 395 -62.77 10.14 8.34
C ASN A 395 -64.05 9.96 7.52
N ARG A 396 -63.91 10.01 6.19
CA ARG A 396 -65.03 9.98 5.25
C ARG A 396 -65.86 8.70 5.36
N ASP A 397 -65.21 7.54 5.42
CA ASP A 397 -65.89 6.24 5.45
C ASP A 397 -66.78 6.10 6.70
N VAL A 398 -66.29 6.57 7.85
CA VAL A 398 -67.03 6.53 9.12
C VAL A 398 -68.18 7.53 9.12
N ARG A 399 -67.99 8.72 8.53
CA ARG A 399 -69.06 9.73 8.39
C ARG A 399 -70.16 9.25 7.46
N GLU A 400 -69.81 8.63 6.33
CA GLU A 400 -70.77 8.03 5.41
C GLU A 400 -71.55 6.91 6.09
N ALA A 401 -70.88 6.02 6.83
CA ALA A 401 -71.53 4.97 7.61
C ALA A 401 -72.50 5.54 8.68
N LEU A 402 -72.07 6.56 9.42
CA LEU A 402 -72.89 7.21 10.45
C LEU A 402 -74.15 7.84 9.84
N ALA A 403 -74.02 8.54 8.71
CA ALA A 403 -75.15 9.18 8.02
C ALA A 403 -76.14 8.17 7.43
N ASN A 404 -75.64 7.03 6.93
CA ASN A 404 -76.47 5.97 6.35
C ASN A 404 -77.25 5.20 7.42
N LEU A 405 -76.63 4.93 8.58
CA LEU A 405 -77.25 4.18 9.67
C LEU A 405 -78.19 5.07 10.51
N PHE A 406 -77.89 6.36 10.64
CA PHE A 406 -78.65 7.30 11.47
C PHE A 406 -78.98 8.61 10.72
N PRO A 407 -79.87 8.55 9.71
CA PRO A 407 -80.28 9.75 8.99
C PRO A 407 -81.03 10.69 9.96
N THR A 408 -80.50 11.90 10.16
CA THR A 408 -81.20 12.94 10.92
C THR A 408 -82.52 13.27 10.21
N SER A 409 -83.64 12.95 10.84
CA SER A 409 -85.00 13.27 10.39
C SER A 409 -85.32 14.76 10.37
#